data_AF-A0A453CHK0-F1
#
_entry.id   AF-A0A453CHK0-F1
#
_cell.length_a   1.000
_cell.length_b   1.000
_cell.length_c   1.000
_cell.angle_alpha   90.00
_cell.angle_beta   90.00
_cell.angle_gamma   90.00
#
_symmetry.space_group_name_H-M   'P 1'
#
loop_
_entity.id
_entity.type
_entity.pdbx_description
1 polymer ?
#
loop_
_entity_poly.entity_id
_entity_poly.type
_entity_poly.pdbx_seq_one_letter_code
_entity_poly.pdbx_strand_id
1 'polypeptide(L)'
;MPRGRGSSVSTHEKLNVDAAVDSDKDNSRHKRSAYLLLGLFILFLHGSWSVYRMQFANLPLPLGAEQAGKRGFSEASALKHVKYLTGLGPHPVGSDALDLAVQYVYAEAEKIKKTAHWDVDVQVELFHTDIGANRLAGGLFKGKTLLYSDLKHVILRIVPKYLPEAEENLILVSSHIDTVSTTEGAGDCSSCVGVMLEMARGVAQWAHGFKSGVLFLFNTGEEEGLDGAHSFITQVTIFICYT
;
A
#
# COMPACT_ATOMS: atom_id res chain seq x y z
N MET A 1 -14.99 82.29 68.11
CA MET A 1 -14.17 82.88 67.02
C MET A 1 -12.84 82.13 66.98
N PRO A 2 -12.15 81.93 65.82
CA PRO A 2 -12.51 82.10 64.39
C PRO A 2 -12.63 80.71 63.67
N ARG A 3 -13.42 80.52 62.60
CA ARG A 3 -13.35 80.92 61.16
C ARG A 3 -12.25 80.26 60.31
N GLY A 4 -12.71 79.56 59.26
CA GLY A 4 -12.07 79.28 57.97
C GLY A 4 -12.90 78.19 57.27
N ARG A 5 -13.91 78.45 56.42
CA ARG A 5 -14.04 79.16 55.12
C ARG A 5 -13.41 78.40 53.94
N GLY A 6 -14.29 77.95 53.03
CA GLY A 6 -14.02 77.58 51.63
C GLY A 6 -13.56 76.12 51.45
N SER A 7 -13.94 75.35 50.44
CA SER A 7 -14.61 75.65 49.17
C SER A 7 -15.27 74.38 48.62
N SER A 8 -16.38 74.59 47.92
CA SER A 8 -17.11 73.66 47.07
C SER A 8 -16.40 73.38 45.74
N VAL A 9 -16.88 72.32 45.05
CA VAL A 9 -16.73 72.00 43.60
C VAL A 9 -15.40 71.29 43.25
N SER A 10 -15.31 70.19 42.49
CA SER A 10 -16.24 69.43 41.64
C SER A 10 -15.73 67.98 41.61
N THR A 11 -16.60 66.98 41.78
CA THR A 11 -16.27 65.60 41.46
C THR A 11 -16.53 65.42 39.98
N HIS A 12 -15.51 65.61 39.15
CA HIS A 12 -15.54 65.15 37.78
C HIS A 12 -15.62 63.61 37.80
N GLU A 13 -16.82 63.08 37.55
CA GLU A 13 -17.00 61.69 37.17
C GLU A 13 -16.26 61.48 35.85
N LYS A 14 -15.01 61.02 35.94
CA LYS A 14 -14.26 60.53 34.79
C LYS A 14 -14.96 59.25 34.35
N LEU A 15 -15.82 59.38 33.35
CA LEU A 15 -16.38 58.25 32.61
C LEU A 15 -15.26 57.23 32.35
N ASN A 16 -15.58 55.96 32.61
CA ASN A 16 -14.70 54.81 32.51
C ASN A 16 -14.42 54.47 31.03
N VAL A 17 -13.82 55.42 30.32
CA VAL A 17 -13.51 55.33 28.88
C VAL A 17 -12.38 54.32 28.64
N ASP A 18 -11.44 54.21 29.58
CA ASP A 18 -10.28 53.34 29.44
C ASP A 18 -10.65 51.84 29.50
N ALA A 19 -11.61 51.45 30.36
CA ALA A 19 -12.10 50.07 30.43
C ALA A 19 -12.97 49.68 29.22
N ALA A 20 -13.79 50.61 28.71
CA ALA A 20 -14.60 50.39 27.51
C ALA A 20 -13.71 50.22 26.27
N VAL A 21 -12.66 51.04 26.12
CA VAL A 21 -11.72 50.99 24.99
C VAL A 21 -10.87 49.71 25.00
N ASP A 22 -10.51 49.19 26.17
CA ASP A 22 -9.76 47.93 26.27
C ASP A 22 -10.63 46.70 25.94
N SER A 23 -11.88 46.69 26.43
CA SER A 23 -12.85 45.63 26.12
C SER A 23 -13.21 45.55 24.62
N ASP A 24 -13.29 46.70 23.93
CA ASP A 24 -13.60 46.76 22.50
C ASP A 24 -12.39 46.31 21.65
N LYS A 25 -11.17 46.66 22.07
CA LYS A 25 -9.94 46.17 21.43
C LYS A 25 -9.80 44.66 21.56
N ASP A 26 -10.06 44.09 22.74
CA ASP A 26 -9.97 42.66 22.97
C ASP A 26 -11.04 41.87 22.18
N ASN A 27 -12.28 42.36 22.17
CA ASN A 27 -13.36 41.80 21.36
C ASN A 27 -13.05 41.88 19.84
N SER A 28 -12.41 42.96 19.38
CA SER A 28 -11.98 43.08 17.97
C SER A 28 -10.86 42.09 17.61
N ARG A 29 -9.92 41.83 18.53
CA ARG A 29 -8.83 40.85 18.36
C ARG A 29 -9.37 39.42 18.33
N HIS A 30 -10.29 39.09 19.23
CA HIS A 30 -10.98 37.79 19.26
C HIS A 30 -11.77 37.54 17.97
N LYS A 31 -12.52 38.54 17.48
CA LYS A 31 -13.24 38.46 16.19
C LYS A 31 -12.29 38.27 15.01
N ARG A 32 -11.19 39.04 14.94
CA ARG A 32 -10.17 38.88 13.88
C ARG A 32 -9.52 37.50 13.91
N SER A 33 -9.21 36.97 15.10
CA SER A 33 -8.69 35.61 15.29
C SER A 33 -9.69 34.56 14.79
N ALA A 34 -10.97 34.70 15.12
CA ALA A 34 -12.02 33.81 14.65
C ALA A 34 -12.19 33.84 13.12
N TYR A 35 -12.12 35.01 12.48
CA TYR A 35 -12.14 35.13 11.03
C TYR A 35 -10.90 34.52 10.36
N LEU A 36 -9.72 34.64 10.98
CA LEU A 36 -8.50 34.00 10.49
C LEU A 36 -8.57 32.47 10.59
N LEU A 37 -9.04 31.94 11.73
CA LEU A 37 -9.27 30.50 11.91
C LEU A 37 -10.32 29.98 10.92
N LEU A 38 -11.39 30.73 10.70
CA LEU A 38 -12.40 30.39 9.69
C LEU A 38 -11.81 30.39 8.28
N GLY A 39 -10.99 31.39 7.94
CA GLY A 39 -10.30 31.45 6.65
C GLY A 39 -9.33 30.28 6.44
N LEU A 40 -8.55 29.92 7.47
CA LEU A 40 -7.67 28.75 7.45
C LEU A 40 -8.46 27.44 7.32
N PHE A 41 -9.60 27.31 8.00
CA PHE A 41 -10.48 26.15 7.90
C PHE A 41 -11.07 26.01 6.49
N ILE A 42 -11.54 27.11 5.90
CA ILE A 42 -12.04 27.14 4.52
C ILE A 42 -10.92 26.76 3.55
N LEU A 43 -9.72 27.32 3.69
CA LEU A 43 -8.56 26.98 2.88
C LEU A 43 -8.18 25.50 3.01
N PHE A 44 -8.21 24.95 4.23
CA PHE A 44 -7.96 23.53 4.48
C PHE A 44 -9.00 22.65 3.80
N LEU A 45 -10.29 22.98 3.87
CA LEU A 45 -11.36 22.25 3.20
C LEU A 45 -11.21 22.31 1.68
N HIS A 46 -10.94 23.49 1.11
CA HIS A 46 -10.74 23.63 -0.33
C HIS A 46 -9.45 22.95 -0.80
N GLY A 47 -8.37 23.04 -0.03
CA GLY A 47 -7.12 22.32 -0.29
C GLY A 47 -7.34 20.81 -0.28
N SER A 48 -8.00 20.29 0.75
CA SER A 48 -8.34 18.87 0.87
C SER A 48 -9.26 18.40 -0.26
N TRP A 49 -10.28 19.19 -0.60
CA TRP A 49 -11.17 18.91 -1.75
C TRP A 49 -10.40 18.91 -3.07
N SER A 50 -9.49 19.87 -3.28
CA SER A 50 -8.68 19.95 -4.50
C SER A 50 -7.77 18.73 -4.62
N VAL A 51 -7.09 18.34 -3.54
CA VAL A 51 -6.28 17.11 -3.49
C VAL A 51 -7.15 15.89 -3.77
N TYR A 52 -8.30 15.77 -3.11
CA TYR A 52 -9.25 14.66 -3.35
C TYR A 52 -9.69 14.61 -4.81
N ARG A 53 -10.05 15.73 -5.42
CA ARG A 53 -10.46 15.80 -6.83
C ARG A 53 -9.31 15.43 -7.76
N MET A 54 -8.11 15.97 -7.53
CA MET A 54 -6.95 15.67 -8.36
C MET A 54 -6.57 14.19 -8.30
N GLN A 55 -6.62 13.59 -7.10
CA GLN A 55 -6.20 12.21 -6.87
C GLN A 55 -7.28 11.19 -7.26
N PHE A 56 -8.55 11.44 -6.92
CA PHE A 56 -9.61 10.43 -7.04
C PHE A 56 -10.65 10.72 -8.12
N ALA A 57 -10.88 11.98 -8.51
CA ALA A 57 -11.89 12.30 -9.52
C ALA A 57 -11.39 12.12 -10.96
N ASN A 58 -10.10 11.82 -11.16
CA ASN A 58 -9.50 11.52 -12.46
C ASN A 58 -9.21 10.01 -12.66
N LEU A 59 -9.58 9.17 -11.68
CA LEU A 59 -9.39 7.73 -11.81
C LEU A 59 -10.47 7.14 -12.72
N PRO A 60 -10.13 6.15 -13.57
CA PRO A 60 -11.13 5.44 -14.34
C PRO A 60 -12.14 4.77 -13.40
N LEU A 61 -13.37 4.56 -13.89
CA LEU A 61 -14.35 3.80 -13.12
C LEU A 61 -13.91 2.35 -12.99
N PRO A 62 -14.14 1.70 -11.83
CA PRO A 62 -13.78 0.32 -11.61
C PRO A 62 -14.44 -0.59 -12.64
N LEU A 63 -13.65 -1.39 -13.34
CA LEU A 63 -14.15 -2.36 -14.31
C LEU A 63 -14.52 -3.68 -13.62
N GLY A 64 -15.73 -4.15 -13.89
CA GLY A 64 -16.15 -5.53 -13.56
C GLY A 64 -15.48 -6.57 -14.47
N ALA A 65 -15.56 -7.84 -14.07
CA ALA A 65 -14.92 -8.94 -14.79
C ALA A 65 -15.41 -9.08 -16.25
N GLU A 66 -16.72 -8.89 -16.47
CA GLU A 66 -17.29 -8.93 -17.82
C GLU A 66 -16.83 -7.76 -18.69
N GLN A 67 -16.74 -6.55 -18.13
CA GLN A 67 -16.32 -5.35 -18.85
C GLN A 67 -14.83 -5.38 -19.20
N ALA A 68 -13.99 -5.87 -18.29
CA ALA A 68 -12.57 -6.08 -18.55
C ALA A 68 -12.32 -7.19 -19.59
N GLY A 69 -13.22 -8.16 -19.67
CA GLY A 69 -13.09 -9.33 -20.53
C GLY A 69 -11.86 -10.16 -20.18
N LYS A 70 -11.42 -11.01 -21.11
CA LYS A 70 -10.28 -11.91 -20.86
C LYS A 70 -8.95 -11.18 -20.71
N ARG A 71 -8.72 -10.10 -21.45
CA ARG A 71 -7.41 -9.42 -21.52
C ARG A 71 -7.30 -8.16 -20.66
N GLY A 72 -8.41 -7.51 -20.36
CA GLY A 72 -8.41 -6.30 -19.53
C GLY A 72 -8.22 -6.61 -18.06
N PHE A 73 -7.91 -5.58 -17.28
CA PHE A 73 -7.79 -5.66 -15.82
C PHE A 73 -9.14 -5.39 -15.15
N SER A 74 -9.58 -6.26 -14.26
CA SER A 74 -10.79 -6.06 -13.45
C SER A 74 -10.44 -5.71 -12.01
N GLU A 75 -10.74 -4.48 -11.61
CA GLU A 75 -10.61 -4.02 -10.22
C GLU A 75 -11.50 -4.84 -9.28
N ALA A 76 -12.69 -5.26 -9.73
CA ALA A 76 -13.58 -6.10 -8.93
C ALA A 76 -12.98 -7.49 -8.65
N SER A 77 -12.30 -8.10 -9.64
CA SER A 77 -11.59 -9.37 -9.46
C SER A 77 -10.38 -9.20 -8.54
N ALA A 78 -9.57 -8.16 -8.74
CA ALA A 78 -8.45 -7.84 -7.85
C ALA A 78 -8.91 -7.67 -6.40
N LEU A 79 -9.96 -6.88 -6.18
CA LEU A 79 -10.53 -6.64 -4.84
C LEU A 79 -11.09 -7.91 -4.18
N LYS A 80 -11.56 -8.89 -4.97
CA LYS A 80 -11.97 -10.20 -4.43
C LYS A 80 -10.80 -10.94 -3.79
N HIS A 81 -9.62 -10.89 -4.40
CA HIS A 81 -8.41 -11.47 -3.81
C HIS A 81 -8.03 -10.77 -2.52
N VAL A 82 -8.07 -9.44 -2.48
CA VAL A 82 -7.80 -8.65 -1.26
C VAL A 82 -8.76 -9.07 -0.13
N LYS A 83 -10.06 -9.10 -0.41
CA LYS A 83 -11.08 -9.48 0.59
C LYS A 83 -10.89 -10.91 1.12
N TYR A 84 -10.46 -11.83 0.27
CA TYR A 84 -10.17 -13.19 0.70
C TYR A 84 -8.99 -13.21 1.67
N LEU A 85 -7.86 -12.60 1.27
CA LEU A 85 -6.63 -12.59 2.06
C LEU A 85 -6.83 -11.88 3.41
N THR A 86 -7.44 -10.70 3.41
CA THR A 86 -7.75 -9.98 4.67
C THR A 86 -8.74 -10.74 5.53
N GLY A 87 -9.65 -11.50 4.91
CA GLY A 87 -10.64 -12.32 5.61
C GLY A 87 -10.03 -13.50 6.39
N LEU A 88 -8.77 -13.85 6.14
CA LEU A 88 -8.03 -14.82 6.95
C LEU A 88 -7.57 -14.24 8.30
N GLY A 89 -7.62 -12.92 8.47
CA GLY A 89 -6.99 -12.22 9.59
C GLY A 89 -5.49 -12.00 9.35
N PRO A 90 -4.75 -11.50 10.36
CA PRO A 90 -3.30 -11.40 10.30
C PRO A 90 -2.64 -12.76 10.02
N HIS A 91 -1.75 -12.82 9.04
CA HIS A 91 -1.05 -14.02 8.60
C HIS A 91 0.47 -13.81 8.56
N PRO A 92 1.13 -13.66 9.74
CA PRO A 92 2.58 -13.56 9.83
C PRO A 92 3.28 -14.88 9.50
N VAL A 93 4.58 -14.79 9.26
CA VAL A 93 5.45 -15.96 9.01
C VAL A 93 5.29 -17.00 10.13
N GLY A 94 5.12 -18.26 9.72
CA GLY A 94 4.94 -19.40 10.63
C GLY A 94 3.52 -19.60 11.16
N SER A 95 2.54 -18.78 10.75
CA SER A 95 1.13 -18.99 11.10
C SER A 95 0.40 -19.93 10.14
N ASP A 96 -0.59 -20.67 10.66
CA ASP A 96 -1.49 -21.49 9.82
C ASP A 96 -2.26 -20.64 8.79
N ALA A 97 -2.55 -19.38 9.13
CA ALA A 97 -3.22 -18.43 8.24
C ALA A 97 -2.37 -18.09 7.01
N LEU A 98 -1.04 -18.01 7.18
CA LEU A 98 -0.12 -17.82 6.05
C LEU A 98 -0.13 -19.03 5.12
N ASP A 99 -0.17 -20.25 5.66
CA ASP A 99 -0.26 -21.46 4.84
C ASP A 99 -1.56 -21.48 4.01
N LEU A 100 -2.68 -21.04 4.58
CA LEU A 100 -3.95 -20.88 3.85
C LEU A 100 -3.86 -19.77 2.78
N ALA A 101 -3.17 -18.67 3.06
CA ALA A 101 -2.95 -17.58 2.11
C ALA A 101 -2.08 -18.04 0.92
N VAL A 102 -0.98 -18.74 1.19
CA VAL A 102 -0.10 -19.33 0.16
C VAL A 102 -0.86 -20.34 -0.70
N GLN A 103 -1.64 -21.23 -0.08
CA GLN A 103 -2.47 -22.20 -0.80
C GLN A 103 -3.51 -21.53 -1.70
N TYR A 104 -4.12 -20.44 -1.23
CA TYR A 104 -5.05 -19.67 -2.02
C TYR A 104 -4.38 -19.04 -3.25
N VAL A 105 -3.24 -18.37 -3.06
CA VAL A 105 -2.48 -17.75 -4.17
C VAL A 105 -2.04 -18.81 -5.18
N TYR A 106 -1.54 -19.95 -4.70
CA TYR A 106 -1.17 -21.09 -5.55
C TYR A 106 -2.37 -21.61 -6.36
N ALA A 107 -3.53 -21.77 -5.72
CA ALA A 107 -4.75 -22.22 -6.38
C ALA A 107 -5.25 -21.23 -7.44
N GLU A 108 -5.17 -19.93 -7.19
CA GLU A 108 -5.50 -18.90 -8.18
C GLU A 108 -4.49 -18.88 -9.34
N ALA A 109 -3.19 -19.03 -9.08
CA ALA A 109 -2.16 -19.16 -10.12
C ALA A 109 -2.39 -20.40 -11.01
N GLU A 110 -2.77 -21.54 -10.42
CA GLU A 110 -3.14 -22.75 -11.17
C GLU A 110 -4.42 -22.56 -12.01
N LYS A 111 -5.39 -21.75 -11.55
CA LYS A 111 -6.55 -21.37 -12.38
C LYS A 111 -6.13 -20.51 -13.57
N ILE A 112 -5.20 -19.57 -13.37
CA ILE A 112 -4.65 -18.74 -14.45
C ILE A 112 -3.98 -19.63 -15.50
N LYS A 113 -3.13 -20.57 -15.07
CA LYS A 113 -2.50 -21.56 -15.95
C LYS A 113 -3.51 -22.35 -16.77
N LYS A 114 -4.58 -22.86 -16.15
CA LYS A 114 -5.62 -23.65 -16.84
C LYS A 114 -6.43 -22.85 -17.86
N THR A 115 -6.55 -21.54 -17.66
CA THR A 115 -7.35 -20.66 -18.54
C THR A 115 -6.51 -19.93 -19.57
N ALA A 116 -5.18 -20.05 -19.53
CA ALA A 116 -4.24 -19.36 -20.38
C ALA A 116 -4.50 -19.57 -21.88
N HIS A 117 -4.04 -18.62 -22.69
CA HIS A 117 -4.10 -18.75 -24.14
C HIS A 117 -3.18 -19.89 -24.61
N TRP A 118 -3.58 -20.65 -25.62
CA TRP A 118 -2.87 -21.84 -26.09
C TRP A 118 -1.45 -21.59 -26.62
N ASP A 119 -1.16 -20.34 -27.04
CA ASP A 119 0.17 -19.85 -27.47
C ASP A 119 1.06 -19.33 -26.33
N VAL A 120 0.58 -19.38 -25.09
CA VAL A 120 1.30 -18.91 -23.92
C VAL A 120 1.61 -20.12 -23.05
N ASP A 121 2.87 -20.26 -22.66
CA ASP A 121 3.26 -21.25 -21.67
C ASP A 121 3.22 -20.62 -20.27
N VAL A 122 2.55 -21.31 -19.35
CA VAL A 122 2.33 -20.84 -17.98
C VAL A 122 2.76 -21.93 -17.01
N GLN A 123 3.72 -21.58 -16.16
CA GLN A 123 4.31 -22.50 -15.20
C GLN A 123 4.09 -21.96 -13.80
N VAL A 124 3.64 -22.82 -12.90
CA VAL A 124 3.34 -22.49 -11.50
C VAL A 124 4.18 -23.41 -10.64
N GLU A 125 4.90 -22.84 -9.69
CA GLU A 125 5.76 -23.58 -8.77
C GLU A 125 5.54 -23.08 -7.34
N LEU A 126 5.49 -24.02 -6.39
CA LEU A 126 5.56 -23.72 -4.98
C LEU A 126 7.02 -23.91 -4.54
N PHE A 127 7.74 -22.79 -4.46
CA PHE A 127 9.16 -22.76 -4.15
C PHE A 127 9.36 -22.72 -2.63
N HIS A 128 10.16 -23.65 -2.12
CA HIS A 128 10.49 -23.75 -0.70
C HIS A 128 11.95 -23.36 -0.52
N THR A 129 12.22 -22.54 0.48
CA THR A 129 13.59 -22.08 0.76
C THR A 129 14.20 -22.87 1.90
N ASP A 130 15.45 -23.26 1.72
CA ASP A 130 16.29 -23.80 2.78
C ASP A 130 16.67 -22.72 3.80
N ILE A 131 17.30 -23.15 4.89
CA ILE A 131 17.82 -22.27 5.94
C ILE A 131 18.74 -21.21 5.33
N GLY A 132 18.52 -19.95 5.67
CA GLY A 132 19.36 -18.84 5.26
C GLY A 132 19.49 -17.77 6.33
N ALA A 133 20.47 -16.87 6.11
CA ALA A 133 20.75 -15.76 6.99
C ALA A 133 20.80 -14.45 6.19
N ASN A 134 19.94 -13.51 6.53
CA ASN A 134 19.91 -12.19 5.92
C ASN A 134 20.62 -11.19 6.85
N ARG A 135 21.72 -10.60 6.36
CA ARG A 135 22.44 -9.56 7.11
C ARG A 135 22.05 -8.18 6.59
N LEU A 136 21.25 -7.48 7.38
CA LEU A 136 20.70 -6.19 6.99
C LEU A 136 21.77 -5.09 7.09
N ALA A 137 22.27 -4.66 5.93
CA ALA A 137 23.35 -3.68 5.79
C ALA A 137 22.87 -2.21 5.86
N GLY A 138 21.57 -1.96 5.75
CA GLY A 138 20.96 -0.62 5.72
C GLY A 138 19.53 -0.57 6.29
N GLY A 139 18.97 0.63 6.37
CA GLY A 139 17.61 0.87 6.89
C GLY A 139 17.49 0.81 8.42
N LEU A 140 16.25 0.72 8.90
CA LEU A 140 15.91 0.71 10.33
C LEU A 140 16.50 -0.51 11.08
N PHE A 141 16.85 -1.56 10.36
CA PHE A 141 17.35 -2.83 10.90
C PHE A 141 18.85 -3.06 10.71
N LYS A 142 19.62 -2.00 10.39
CA LYS A 142 21.06 -2.08 10.16
C LYS A 142 21.79 -2.81 11.30
N GLY A 143 22.57 -3.83 10.94
CA GLY A 143 23.40 -4.59 11.87
C GLY A 143 22.71 -5.79 12.51
N LYS A 144 21.44 -6.06 12.18
CA LYS A 144 20.77 -7.31 12.54
C LYS A 144 21.07 -8.41 11.52
N THR A 145 21.18 -9.64 12.01
CA THR A 145 21.17 -10.84 11.19
C THR A 145 19.89 -11.59 11.51
N LEU A 146 19.05 -11.77 10.50
CA LEU A 146 17.80 -12.51 10.59
C LEU A 146 18.02 -13.90 10.00
N LEU A 147 17.45 -14.90 10.66
CA LEU A 147 17.53 -16.29 10.26
C LEU A 147 16.14 -16.72 9.85
N TYR A 148 16.05 -17.30 8.66
CA TYR A 148 14.81 -17.84 8.13
C TYR A 148 15.02 -19.29 7.71
N SER A 149 13.93 -20.04 7.70
CA SER A 149 13.88 -21.44 7.28
C SER A 149 12.49 -21.74 6.75
N ASP A 150 12.42 -22.58 5.72
CA ASP A 150 11.16 -23.12 5.20
C ASP A 150 10.14 -22.04 4.81
N LEU A 151 10.61 -20.95 4.19
CA LEU A 151 9.72 -19.96 3.58
C LEU A 151 9.12 -20.56 2.31
N LYS A 152 7.83 -20.28 2.09
CA LYS A 152 7.07 -20.79 0.95
C LYS A 152 6.73 -19.64 0.03
N HIS A 153 7.14 -19.73 -1.23
CA HIS A 153 6.85 -18.72 -2.23
C HIS A 153 6.06 -19.34 -3.37
N VAL A 154 5.14 -18.57 -3.96
CA VAL A 154 4.45 -18.98 -5.18
C VAL A 154 5.10 -18.26 -6.36
N ILE A 155 5.57 -19.04 -7.32
CA ILE A 155 6.18 -18.53 -8.55
C ILE A 155 5.21 -18.83 -9.70
N LEU A 156 4.89 -17.80 -10.47
CA LEU A 156 4.09 -17.91 -11.68
C LEU A 156 4.87 -17.31 -12.85
N ARG A 157 5.41 -18.18 -13.72
CA ARG A 157 6.16 -17.82 -14.90
C ARG A 157 5.26 -17.88 -16.13
N ILE A 158 5.22 -16.79 -16.91
CA ILE A 158 4.43 -16.68 -18.13
C ILE A 158 5.36 -16.29 -19.29
N VAL A 159 5.45 -17.15 -20.31
CA VAL A 159 6.35 -16.96 -21.46
C VAL A 159 5.62 -17.25 -22.78
N PRO A 160 5.99 -16.59 -23.89
CA PRO A 160 5.52 -16.97 -25.22
C PRO A 160 6.04 -18.35 -25.62
N LYS A 161 5.15 -19.26 -26.04
CA LYS A 161 5.50 -20.66 -26.31
C LYS A 161 6.49 -20.88 -27.46
N TYR A 162 6.52 -19.97 -28.43
CA TYR A 162 7.30 -20.09 -29.66
C TYR A 162 8.51 -19.16 -29.72
N LEU A 163 8.91 -18.58 -28.58
CA LEU A 163 10.07 -17.69 -28.48
C LEU A 163 10.92 -18.08 -27.27
N PRO A 164 11.80 -19.10 -27.41
CA PRO A 164 12.64 -19.61 -26.31
C PRO A 164 13.52 -18.53 -25.66
N GLU A 165 13.95 -17.52 -26.41
CA GLU A 165 14.76 -16.41 -25.92
C GLU A 165 14.04 -15.57 -24.84
N ALA A 166 12.71 -15.65 -24.78
CA ALA A 166 11.92 -15.00 -23.74
C ALA A 166 12.03 -15.72 -22.38
N GLU A 167 12.45 -16.99 -22.35
CA GLU A 167 12.71 -17.71 -21.09
C GLU A 167 14.00 -17.22 -20.42
N GLU A 168 14.98 -16.78 -21.21
CA GLU A 168 16.25 -16.21 -20.72
C GLU A 168 16.10 -14.75 -20.28
N ASN A 169 15.07 -14.05 -20.75
CA ASN A 169 14.81 -12.64 -20.47
C ASN A 169 13.48 -12.46 -19.76
N LEU A 170 13.52 -12.48 -18.43
CA LEU A 170 12.33 -12.36 -17.57
C LEU A 170 12.24 -11.00 -16.89
N ILE A 171 11.03 -10.45 -16.84
CA ILE A 171 10.69 -9.31 -16.00
C ILE A 171 10.10 -9.85 -14.69
N LEU A 172 10.78 -9.58 -13.57
CA LEU A 172 10.29 -9.94 -12.24
C LEU A 172 9.30 -8.90 -11.73
N VAL A 173 8.09 -9.37 -11.38
CA VAL A 173 7.09 -8.61 -10.64
C VAL A 173 6.90 -9.32 -9.30
N SER A 174 7.16 -8.62 -8.20
CA SER A 174 7.20 -9.23 -6.86
C SER A 174 6.23 -8.54 -5.91
N SER A 175 5.57 -9.32 -5.06
CA SER A 175 4.79 -8.86 -3.90
C SER A 175 4.88 -9.88 -2.77
N HIS A 176 4.59 -9.46 -1.54
CA HIS A 176 4.56 -10.36 -0.40
C HIS A 176 3.14 -10.74 0.02
N ILE A 177 3.00 -11.99 0.47
CA ILE A 177 1.75 -12.57 0.95
C ILE A 177 1.60 -12.35 2.45
N ASP A 178 2.69 -12.44 3.22
CA ASP A 178 2.65 -12.31 4.67
C ASP A 178 2.25 -10.91 5.13
N THR A 179 1.72 -10.84 6.34
CA THR A 179 1.41 -9.59 7.03
C THR A 179 2.12 -9.55 8.37
N VAL A 180 2.25 -8.36 8.96
CA VAL A 180 2.52 -8.27 10.39
C VAL A 180 1.47 -9.02 11.23
N SER A 181 1.84 -9.39 12.46
CA SER A 181 0.95 -10.06 13.42
C SER A 181 -0.20 -9.18 13.94
N THR A 182 -0.12 -7.86 13.76
CA THR A 182 -1.04 -6.88 14.36
C THR A 182 -2.16 -6.43 13.43
N THR A 183 -2.03 -6.65 12.12
CA THR A 183 -2.97 -6.14 11.12
C THR A 183 -3.20 -7.13 9.99
N GLU A 184 -4.34 -6.98 9.30
CA GLU A 184 -4.78 -7.88 8.22
C GLU A 184 -4.08 -7.60 6.87
N GLY A 185 -3.28 -6.55 6.76
CA GLY A 185 -2.47 -6.28 5.57
C GLY A 185 -3.23 -5.95 4.29
N ALA A 186 -4.40 -5.30 4.38
CA ALA A 186 -5.21 -4.97 3.21
C ALA A 186 -4.45 -4.13 2.17
N GLY A 187 -3.79 -3.06 2.64
CA GLY A 187 -2.90 -2.23 1.82
C GLY A 187 -1.51 -2.85 1.65
N ASP A 188 -1.02 -3.52 2.71
CA ASP A 188 0.36 -4.01 2.84
C ASP A 188 0.38 -5.52 3.12
N CYS A 189 0.45 -6.39 2.11
CA CYS A 189 0.34 -6.09 0.67
C CYS A 189 -0.72 -6.97 -0.02
N SER A 190 -1.82 -7.29 0.67
CA SER A 190 -2.93 -8.04 0.06
C SER A 190 -3.45 -7.37 -1.22
N SER A 191 -3.45 -6.03 -1.26
CA SER A 191 -3.78 -5.24 -2.45
C SER A 191 -2.82 -5.53 -3.62
N CYS A 192 -1.53 -5.63 -3.34
CA CYS A 192 -0.47 -5.91 -4.29
C CYS A 192 -0.61 -7.32 -4.86
N VAL A 193 -0.84 -8.31 -3.99
CA VAL A 193 -1.12 -9.71 -4.38
C VAL A 193 -2.35 -9.78 -5.29
N GLY A 194 -3.43 -9.08 -4.93
CA GLY A 194 -4.66 -9.06 -5.73
C GLY A 194 -4.48 -8.42 -7.10
N VAL A 195 -3.77 -7.29 -7.17
CA VAL A 195 -3.40 -6.65 -8.44
C VAL A 195 -2.51 -7.57 -9.27
N MET A 196 -1.54 -8.24 -8.65
CA MET A 196 -0.57 -9.08 -9.34
C MET A 196 -1.23 -10.36 -9.91
N LEU A 197 -2.16 -10.99 -9.19
CA LEU A 197 -2.98 -12.10 -9.69
C LEU A 197 -3.84 -11.68 -10.88
N GLU A 198 -4.51 -10.53 -10.81
CA GLU A 198 -5.36 -10.04 -11.90
C GLU A 198 -4.53 -9.61 -13.11
N MET A 199 -3.34 -9.03 -12.89
CA MET A 199 -2.38 -8.74 -13.95
C MET A 199 -1.92 -10.04 -14.64
N ALA A 200 -1.54 -11.05 -13.87
CA ALA A 200 -1.12 -12.34 -14.40
C ALA A 200 -2.24 -13.03 -15.19
N ARG A 201 -3.51 -12.89 -14.75
CA ARG A 201 -4.68 -13.38 -15.48
C ARG A 201 -4.78 -12.75 -16.88
N GLY A 202 -4.58 -11.44 -16.99
CA GLY A 202 -4.57 -10.73 -18.29
C GLY A 202 -3.36 -11.08 -19.15
N VAL A 203 -2.17 -11.15 -18.56
CA VAL A 203 -0.92 -11.49 -19.24
C VAL A 203 -0.98 -12.91 -19.82
N ALA A 204 -1.52 -13.88 -19.08
CA ALA A 204 -1.73 -15.26 -19.55
C ALA A 204 -2.62 -15.35 -20.81
N GLN A 205 -3.40 -14.32 -21.14
CA GLN A 205 -4.25 -14.26 -22.33
C GLN A 205 -3.57 -13.60 -23.55
N TRP A 206 -2.42 -12.94 -23.37
CA TRP A 206 -1.81 -12.08 -24.39
C TRP A 206 -0.28 -12.18 -24.52
N ALA A 207 0.41 -12.85 -23.61
CA ALA A 207 1.88 -12.90 -23.59
C ALA A 207 2.55 -13.49 -24.84
N HIS A 208 1.79 -14.09 -25.77
CA HIS A 208 2.32 -14.60 -27.05
C HIS A 208 2.96 -13.51 -27.92
N GLY A 209 2.61 -12.23 -27.73
CA GLY A 209 3.22 -11.10 -28.42
C GLY A 209 4.42 -10.46 -27.71
N PHE A 210 4.82 -10.99 -26.54
CA PHE A 210 5.89 -10.39 -25.74
C PHE A 210 7.27 -10.84 -26.21
N LYS A 211 8.26 -9.96 -26.03
CA LYS A 211 9.69 -10.25 -26.30
C LYS A 211 10.43 -10.85 -25.10
N SER A 212 9.82 -10.76 -23.92
CA SER A 212 10.36 -11.17 -22.64
C SER A 212 9.26 -11.86 -21.86
N GLY A 213 9.62 -12.88 -21.09
CA GLY A 213 8.70 -13.49 -20.14
C GLY A 213 8.43 -12.60 -18.94
N VAL A 214 7.39 -12.94 -18.20
CA VAL A 214 7.07 -12.30 -16.92
C VAL A 214 7.09 -13.36 -15.82
N LEU A 215 7.83 -13.06 -14.76
CA LEU A 215 7.93 -13.89 -13.58
C LEU A 215 7.23 -13.17 -12.42
N PHE A 216 6.10 -13.71 -12.00
CA PHE A 216 5.37 -13.22 -10.84
C PHE A 216 5.83 -13.98 -9.60
N LEU A 217 6.44 -13.28 -8.65
CA LEU A 217 6.91 -13.82 -7.38
C LEU A 217 6.00 -13.34 -6.25
N PHE A 218 5.23 -14.26 -5.69
CA PHE A 218 4.49 -14.03 -4.46
C PHE A 218 5.34 -14.61 -3.31
N ASN A 219 6.13 -13.75 -2.67
CA ASN A 219 7.05 -14.16 -1.61
C ASN A 219 6.38 -14.07 -0.21
N THR A 220 7.11 -14.57 0.79
CA THR A 220 6.71 -14.53 2.21
C THR A 220 7.90 -14.13 3.06
N GLY A 221 7.69 -13.43 4.15
CA GLY A 221 8.74 -12.95 5.06
C GLY A 221 9.31 -11.60 4.65
N GLU A 222 8.48 -10.73 4.06
CA GLU A 222 8.85 -9.33 3.85
C GLU A 222 8.86 -8.58 5.19
N GLU A 223 7.84 -8.83 6.00
CA GLU A 223 7.59 -8.14 7.27
C GLU A 223 8.63 -8.49 8.34
N GLU A 224 9.26 -9.66 8.17
CA GLU A 224 10.39 -10.14 8.95
C GLU A 224 11.73 -9.65 8.38
N GLY A 225 11.77 -8.51 7.70
CA GLY A 225 13.01 -7.86 7.26
C GLY A 225 13.50 -8.25 5.87
N LEU A 226 12.57 -8.39 4.90
CA LEU A 226 12.85 -8.70 3.50
C LEU A 226 13.48 -10.09 3.28
N ASP A 227 13.30 -11.00 4.23
CA ASP A 227 13.83 -12.35 4.20
C ASP A 227 13.30 -13.15 3.01
N GLY A 228 12.04 -12.94 2.61
CA GLY A 228 11.45 -13.58 1.43
C GLY A 228 12.09 -13.16 0.10
N ALA A 229 12.47 -11.89 -0.04
CA ALA A 229 13.17 -11.43 -1.24
C ALA A 229 14.62 -11.91 -1.24
N HIS A 230 15.26 -11.91 -0.06
CA HIS A 230 16.62 -12.40 0.11
C HIS A 230 16.72 -13.90 -0.15
N SER A 231 15.82 -14.72 0.40
CA SER A 231 15.79 -16.16 0.21
C SER A 231 15.61 -16.52 -1.26
N PHE A 232 14.70 -15.83 -1.96
CA PHE A 232 14.53 -15.99 -3.39
C PHE A 232 15.81 -15.67 -4.15
N ILE A 233 16.40 -14.48 -4.01
CA ILE A 233 17.56 -14.11 -4.84
C ILE A 233 18.81 -14.96 -4.57
N THR A 234 18.95 -15.50 -3.35
CA THR A 234 20.12 -16.29 -2.95
C THR A 234 19.98 -17.79 -3.23
N GLN A 235 18.77 -18.31 -3.26
CA GLN A 235 18.53 -19.76 -3.37
C GLN A 235 17.80 -20.15 -4.66
N VAL A 236 17.17 -19.19 -5.35
CA VAL A 236 16.45 -19.51 -6.57
C VAL A 236 17.43 -19.89 -7.69
N THR A 237 17.31 -21.13 -8.15
CA THR A 237 18.01 -21.61 -9.34
C THR A 237 17.15 -21.33 -10.58
N ILE A 238 16.77 -20.07 -10.80
CA ILE A 238 16.15 -19.64 -12.08
C ILE A 238 17.24 -19.26 -13.11
N PHE A 239 18.50 -19.09 -12.67
CA PHE A 239 19.59 -18.51 -13.47
C PHE A 239 20.91 -19.31 -13.51
N ILE A 240 20.96 -20.59 -13.13
CA ILE A 240 22.19 -21.37 -13.34
C ILE A 240 22.16 -21.98 -14.74
N CYS A 241 22.60 -21.19 -15.72
CA CYS A 241 23.40 -21.76 -16.80
C CYS A 241 24.57 -22.47 -16.13
N TYR A 242 24.63 -23.80 -16.26
CA TYR A 242 25.85 -24.54 -15.98
C TYR A 242 26.98 -23.93 -16.82
N THR A 243 27.95 -23.29 -16.18
CA THR A 243 29.30 -23.12 -16.75
C THR A 243 30.08 -24.40 -16.58
#